data_AF-A0A7R9F8H2-F1
#
_entry.id   AF-A0A7R9F8H2-F1
#
_cell.length_a   1.000
_cell.length_b   1.000
_cell.length_c   1.000
_cell.angle_alpha   90.00
_cell.angle_beta   90.00
_cell.angle_gamma   90.00
#
_symmetry.space_group_name_H-M   'P 1'
#
loop_
_entity.id
_entity.type
_entity.pdbx_description
1 polymer ?
#
loop_
_entity_poly.entity_id
_entity_poly.type
_entity_poly.pdbx_seq_one_letter_code
_entity_poly.pdbx_strand_id
1 'polypeptide(L)'
;MACPPLSSDVTGGEGSTGSGTHPEDSAHKRYPPPYAVSLALPGEYVKFGSVVQMVAPDMPASRGGESGKLGMVLAGLVGEKEVDCIQHFVHGCALSASPLLTPCVRNAFIIH
;
A
#
# COMPACT_ATOMS: atom_id res chain seq x y z
N MET A 1 40.96 -1.83 -31.25
CA MET A 1 40.60 -3.24 -30.96
C MET A 1 39.09 -3.33 -31.03
N ALA A 2 38.40 -4.28 -31.65
CA ALA A 2 38.63 -5.24 -32.70
C ALA A 2 37.21 -5.83 -32.92
N CYS A 3 36.75 -5.85 -34.18
CA CYS A 3 35.66 -6.60 -34.85
C CYS A 3 34.33 -7.05 -34.18
N PRO A 4 33.26 -7.26 -34.99
CA PRO A 4 31.86 -7.48 -34.58
C PRO A 4 31.43 -8.97 -34.77
N PRO A 5 30.16 -9.29 -35.10
CA PRO A 5 29.14 -10.00 -34.32
C PRO A 5 29.04 -11.52 -34.60
N LEU A 6 28.24 -12.27 -33.82
CA LEU A 6 27.82 -13.64 -34.14
C LEU A 6 26.38 -13.92 -33.67
N SER A 7 25.57 -14.34 -34.64
CA SER A 7 24.19 -14.83 -34.54
C SER A 7 24.07 -16.19 -33.85
N SER A 8 22.90 -16.51 -33.28
CA SER A 8 22.25 -17.82 -33.49
C SER A 8 20.81 -17.81 -32.97
N ASP A 9 19.86 -17.95 -33.88
CA ASP A 9 18.62 -18.70 -33.65
C ASP A 9 18.97 -20.17 -33.45
N VAL A 10 18.35 -20.87 -32.49
CA VAL A 10 17.88 -22.24 -32.72
C VAL A 10 16.76 -22.61 -31.75
N THR A 11 15.70 -23.14 -32.37
CA THR A 11 14.52 -23.79 -31.82
C THR A 11 14.83 -25.21 -31.33
N GLY A 12 14.04 -25.69 -30.36
CA GLY A 12 13.65 -27.10 -30.26
C GLY A 12 14.02 -27.82 -28.97
N GLY A 13 13.08 -28.61 -28.44
CA GLY A 13 13.39 -29.72 -27.54
C GLY A 13 12.32 -30.04 -26.49
N GLU A 14 11.53 -31.07 -26.77
CA GLU A 14 10.37 -31.56 -26.03
C GLU A 14 10.67 -32.39 -24.75
N GLY A 15 9.61 -32.65 -23.97
CA GLY A 15 9.44 -33.83 -23.11
C GLY A 15 9.57 -33.57 -21.59
N SER A 16 8.79 -34.16 -20.68
CA SER A 16 7.55 -34.95 -20.69
C SER A 16 7.16 -35.18 -19.22
N THR A 17 5.86 -35.23 -18.92
CA THR A 17 5.20 -36.03 -17.86
C THR A 17 5.75 -36.04 -16.42
N GLY A 18 4.93 -35.55 -15.48
CA GLY A 18 5.07 -35.80 -14.05
C GLY A 18 3.79 -35.43 -13.29
N SER A 19 2.83 -36.35 -13.27
CA SER A 19 1.61 -36.32 -12.46
C SER A 19 1.91 -36.26 -10.96
N GLY A 20 1.22 -35.39 -10.23
CA GLY A 20 1.26 -35.35 -8.77
C GLY A 20 0.12 -34.52 -8.20
N THR A 21 -1.02 -35.18 -7.97
CA THR A 21 -2.17 -34.67 -7.22
C THR A 21 -1.80 -34.46 -5.76
N HIS A 22 -1.94 -33.24 -5.24
CA HIS A 22 -2.20 -32.98 -3.82
C HIS A 22 -2.97 -31.66 -3.68
N PRO A 23 -4.23 -31.66 -3.18
CA PRO A 23 -4.92 -30.46 -2.79
C PRO A 23 -4.45 -30.08 -1.39
N GLU A 24 -3.36 -29.30 -1.31
CA GLU A 24 -2.92 -28.71 -0.05
C GLU A 24 -3.76 -27.46 0.19
N ASP A 25 -4.95 -27.73 0.73
CA ASP A 25 -5.87 -26.78 1.34
C ASP A 25 -5.22 -26.22 2.63
N SER A 26 -4.11 -25.49 2.46
CA SER A 26 -3.47 -24.74 3.54
C SER A 26 -4.04 -23.34 3.52
N ALA A 27 -5.23 -23.20 4.12
CA ALA A 27 -5.73 -21.94 4.62
C ALA A 27 -4.75 -21.41 5.68
N HIS A 28 -3.65 -20.81 5.21
CA HIS A 28 -2.83 -19.91 5.97
C HIS A 28 -3.77 -18.80 6.44
N LYS A 29 -4.31 -18.95 7.66
CA LYS A 29 -4.76 -17.82 8.47
C LYS A 29 -3.55 -16.92 8.63
N ARG A 30 -3.35 -16.03 7.64
CA ARG A 30 -2.47 -14.88 7.75
C ARG A 30 -3.11 -14.05 8.85
N TYR A 31 -2.66 -14.26 10.07
CA TYR A 31 -2.95 -13.32 11.15
C TYR A 31 -2.48 -11.96 10.63
N PRO A 32 -3.37 -10.96 10.57
CA PRO A 32 -2.93 -9.63 10.25
C PRO A 32 -1.80 -9.27 11.24
N PRO A 33 -0.69 -8.66 10.77
CA PRO A 33 0.32 -8.17 11.68
C PRO A 33 -0.36 -7.29 12.74
N PRO A 34 0.15 -7.22 13.98
CA PRO A 34 -0.54 -6.63 15.15
C PRO A 34 -0.89 -5.13 15.03
N TYR A 35 -0.64 -4.52 13.87
CA TYR A 35 -0.87 -3.12 13.54
C TYR A 35 -1.81 -2.94 12.33
N ALA A 36 -2.35 -4.02 11.76
CA ALA A 36 -3.23 -3.93 10.61
C ALA A 36 -4.63 -3.51 11.07
N VAL A 37 -5.19 -2.51 10.39
CA VAL A 37 -6.55 -2.04 10.63
C VAL A 37 -7.46 -2.57 9.54
N SER A 38 -8.64 -3.08 9.90
CA SER A 38 -9.66 -3.47 8.94
C SER A 38 -10.56 -2.27 8.63
N LEU A 39 -10.62 -1.86 7.37
CA LEU A 39 -11.56 -0.85 6.91
C LEU A 39 -12.96 -1.44 6.77
N ALA A 40 -13.96 -0.56 6.75
CA ALA A 40 -15.31 -0.91 6.40
C ALA A 40 -15.38 -1.49 4.98
N LEU A 41 -16.33 -2.40 4.78
CA LEU A 41 -16.57 -3.00 3.46
C LEU A 41 -17.02 -1.91 2.47
N PRO A 42 -16.61 -2.01 1.19
CA PRO A 42 -17.09 -1.11 0.14
C PRO A 42 -18.62 -1.17 0.04
N GLY A 43 -19.25 0.00 -0.09
CA GLY A 43 -20.69 0.14 -0.27
C GLY A 43 -21.02 1.52 -0.83
N GLU A 44 -22.28 1.75 -1.18
CA GLU A 44 -22.74 3.04 -1.72
C GLU A 44 -22.65 4.17 -0.70
N TYR A 45 -22.77 3.84 0.59
CA TYR A 45 -22.78 4.80 1.69
C TYR A 45 -21.89 4.33 2.83
N VAL A 46 -21.21 5.28 3.47
CA VAL A 46 -20.49 5.06 4.72
C VAL A 46 -21.45 5.21 5.90
N LYS A 47 -21.33 4.33 6.90
CA LYS A 47 -22.17 4.34 8.11
C LYS A 47 -21.43 4.94 9.29
N PHE A 48 -22.16 5.57 10.22
CA PHE A 48 -21.61 5.91 11.52
C PHE A 48 -21.04 4.67 12.24
N GLY A 49 -19.94 4.86 12.95
CA GLY A 49 -19.13 3.79 13.56
C GLY A 49 -18.22 3.04 12.57
N SER A 50 -18.24 3.37 11.27
CA SER A 50 -17.37 2.72 10.29
C SER A 50 -15.94 3.24 10.39
N VAL A 51 -14.98 2.32 10.28
CA VAL A 51 -13.56 2.63 10.13
C VAL A 51 -13.27 2.88 8.65
N VAL A 52 -12.79 4.07 8.31
CA VAL A 52 -12.54 4.50 6.94
C VAL A 52 -11.15 5.10 6.78
N GLN A 53 -10.72 5.17 5.53
CA GLN A 53 -9.51 5.86 5.12
C GLN A 53 -9.90 6.97 4.14
N MET A 54 -9.37 8.17 4.37
CA MET A 54 -9.58 9.31 3.48
C MET A 54 -8.44 9.35 2.46
N VAL A 55 -8.78 9.25 1.18
CA VAL A 55 -7.82 9.20 0.06
C VAL A 55 -8.02 10.41 -0.84
N ALA A 56 -6.94 11.09 -1.19
CA ALA A 56 -6.87 12.06 -2.28
C ALA A 56 -6.35 11.35 -3.54
N PRO A 57 -7.23 10.86 -4.43
CA PRO A 57 -6.86 9.94 -5.51
C PRO A 57 -5.96 10.60 -6.56
N ASP A 58 -6.12 11.90 -6.79
CA ASP A 58 -5.42 12.62 -7.86
C ASP A 58 -4.09 13.24 -7.40
N MET A 59 -3.74 13.10 -6.12
CA MET A 59 -2.53 13.68 -5.56
C MET A 59 -1.31 12.78 -5.85
N PRO A 60 -0.19 13.31 -6.35
CA PRO A 60 1.00 12.51 -6.61
C PRO A 60 1.64 12.04 -5.30
N ALA A 61 1.98 10.75 -5.23
CA ALA A 61 2.57 10.13 -4.05
C ALA A 61 4.06 10.48 -3.83
N SER A 62 4.70 11.15 -4.80
CA SER A 62 6.11 11.56 -4.75
C SER A 62 6.30 12.95 -5.33
N ARG A 63 7.21 13.72 -4.72
CA ARG A 63 7.71 14.99 -5.27
C ARG A 63 8.71 14.68 -6.38
N GLY A 64 8.24 14.74 -7.63
CA GLY A 64 9.12 14.53 -8.78
C GLY A 64 8.41 14.26 -10.11
N GLY A 65 7.09 14.07 -10.12
CA GLY A 65 6.36 13.87 -11.37
C GLY A 65 6.74 12.58 -12.11
N GLU A 66 7.44 11.64 -11.46
CA GLU A 66 7.61 10.29 -12.01
C GLU A 66 6.23 9.65 -12.13
N SER A 67 5.82 9.48 -13.38
CA SER A 67 4.57 8.85 -13.77
C SER A 67 4.46 7.47 -13.11
N GLY A 68 3.52 7.31 -12.18
CA GLY A 68 3.11 5.96 -11.81
C GLY A 68 2.29 5.80 -10.54
N LYS A 69 2.47 6.64 -9.51
CA LYS A 69 1.76 6.46 -8.23
C LYS A 69 1.01 7.71 -7.81
N LEU A 70 -0.30 7.65 -8.02
CA LEU A 70 -1.28 8.60 -7.51
C LEU A 70 -1.92 8.04 -6.25
N GLY A 71 -2.46 8.92 -5.42
CA GLY A 71 -3.12 8.56 -4.17
C GLY A 71 -2.27 8.94 -2.97
N MET A 72 -2.81 9.83 -2.16
CA MET A 72 -2.31 10.16 -0.83
C MET A 72 -3.42 9.93 0.18
N VAL A 73 -3.07 9.50 1.38
CA VAL A 73 -4.06 9.28 2.46
C VAL A 73 -3.84 10.25 3.59
N LEU A 74 -4.93 10.66 4.22
CA LEU A 74 -4.85 11.44 5.45
C LEU A 74 -4.28 10.54 6.56
N ALA A 75 -3.32 11.05 7.31
CA ALA A 75 -2.70 10.34 8.41
C ALA A 75 -2.34 11.27 9.57
N GLY A 76 -2.44 10.76 10.79
CA GLY A 76 -1.91 11.41 11.98
C GLY A 76 -0.39 11.57 11.92
N LEU A 77 0.09 12.73 12.33
CA LEU A 77 1.51 13.00 12.57
C LEU A 77 1.98 12.27 13.83
N VAL A 78 3.08 11.52 13.73
CA VAL A 78 3.65 10.73 14.84
C VAL A 78 5.16 10.96 15.00
N GLY A 79 5.83 11.63 14.06
CA GLY A 79 7.26 11.90 14.17
C GLY A 79 7.54 12.97 15.24
N GLU A 80 8.41 12.66 16.20
CA GLU A 80 8.80 13.58 17.29
C GLU A 80 9.22 14.96 16.75
N LYS A 81 10.05 14.99 15.70
CA LYS A 81 10.49 16.23 15.04
C LYS A 81 9.35 17.05 14.45
N GLU A 82 8.32 16.39 13.93
CA GLU A 82 7.20 17.05 13.27
C GLU A 82 6.21 17.57 14.32
N VAL A 83 6.06 16.85 15.42
CA VAL A 83 5.33 17.28 16.63
C VAL A 83 5.98 18.54 17.21
N ASP A 84 7.30 18.54 17.39
CA ASP A 84 8.05 19.68 17.94
C ASP A 84 7.91 20.94 17.08
N CYS A 85 7.90 20.82 15.75
CA CYS A 85 7.83 21.98 14.86
C CYS A 85 6.44 22.64 14.80
N ILE A 86 5.36 21.89 15.08
CA ILE A 86 3.97 22.33 14.82
C ILE A 86 3.21 22.58 16.13
N GLN A 87 3.50 21.83 17.20
CA GLN A 87 2.73 21.92 18.46
C GLN A 87 3.08 23.11 19.34
N HIS A 88 4.09 23.92 19.00
CA HIS A 88 4.41 25.13 19.77
C HIS A 88 3.27 26.17 19.80
N PHE A 89 2.24 26.06 18.94
CA PHE A 89 1.27 27.13 18.72
C PHE A 89 -0.20 26.79 19.00
N VAL A 90 -0.60 25.52 19.15
CA VAL A 90 -2.02 25.15 19.31
C VAL A 90 -2.19 23.86 20.11
N HIS A 91 -3.17 23.82 21.02
CA HIS A 91 -3.68 22.57 21.60
C HIS A 91 -4.37 21.74 20.50
N GLY A 92 -3.62 20.89 19.82
CA GLY A 92 -4.16 20.05 18.76
C GLY A 92 -3.18 18.98 18.26
N CYS A 93 -3.74 17.98 17.58
CA CYS A 93 -2.97 16.98 16.85
C CYS A 93 -2.83 17.42 15.40
N ALA A 94 -1.64 17.29 14.84
CA ALA A 94 -1.40 17.62 13.44
C ALA A 94 -1.78 16.44 12.52
N LEU A 95 -2.22 16.76 11.31
CA LEU A 95 -2.53 15.79 10.26
C LEU A 95 -1.61 16.02 9.06
N SER A 96 -1.27 14.93 8.38
CA SER A 96 -0.37 14.90 7.23
C SER A 96 -0.96 14.06 6.11
N ALA A 97 -0.47 14.25 4.90
CA ALA A 97 -0.75 13.37 3.78
C ALA A 97 0.39 12.34 3.67
N SER A 98 0.06 11.05 3.58
CA SER A 98 1.01 9.95 3.46
C SER A 98 0.80 9.17 2.17
N PRO A 99 1.86 8.72 1.48
CA PRO A 99 1.73 7.82 0.33
C PRO A 99 1.45 6.36 0.74
N LEU A 100 1.41 6.06 2.04
CA LEU A 100 1.16 4.71 2.54
C LEU A 100 -0.34 4.38 2.53
N LEU A 101 -0.81 3.78 1.42
CA LEU A 101 -2.21 3.39 1.24
C LEU A 101 -2.62 2.20 2.13
N THR A 102 -1.67 1.41 2.65
CA THR A 102 -1.98 0.27 3.53
C THR A 102 -2.68 0.74 4.81
N PRO A 103 -3.86 0.19 5.16
CA PRO A 103 -4.57 0.56 6.37
C PRO A 103 -3.76 0.30 7.64
N CYS A 104 -3.67 1.30 8.51
CA CYS A 104 -3.00 1.26 9.79
C CYS A 104 -3.66 2.25 10.76
N VAL A 105 -3.28 2.18 12.04
CA VAL A 105 -3.83 3.06 13.09
C VAL A 105 -3.64 4.56 12.81
N ARG A 106 -2.65 4.92 11.98
CA ARG A 106 -2.36 6.33 11.65
C ARG A 106 -3.27 6.91 10.57
N ASN A 107 -3.77 6.09 9.65
CA ASN A 107 -4.54 6.53 8.47
C ASN A 107 -5.98 6.02 8.47
N ALA A 108 -6.44 5.45 9.58
CA ALA A 108 -7.79 4.98 9.79
C ALA A 108 -8.56 5.89 10.75
N PHE A 109 -9.80 6.23 10.39
CA PHE A 109 -10.65 7.15 11.13
C PHE A 109 -12.03 6.53 11.36
N ILE A 110 -12.64 6.83 12.50
CA ILE A 110 -14.01 6.41 12.83
C ILE A 110 -14.93 7.59 12.59
N ILE A 111 -16.02 7.37 11.85
CA ILE A 111 -17.07 8.38 11.68
C ILE A 111 -18.00 8.32 12.88
N HIS A 112 -18.08 9.41 13.65
CA HIS A 112 -18.96 9.56 14.80
C HIS A 112 -20.23 10.35 14.47
#